data_AF-A0A392U8L1-F1
#
_entry.id   AF-A0A392U8L1-F1
#
_cell.length_a   1.000
_cell.length_b   1.000
_cell.length_c   1.000
_cell.angle_alpha   90.00
_cell.angle_beta   90.00
_cell.angle_gamma   90.00
#
_symmetry.space_group_name_H-M   'P 1'
#
loop_
_entity.id
_entity.type
_entity.pdbx_description
1 polymer ?
#
loop_
_entity_poly.entity_id
_entity_poly.type
_entity_poly.pdbx_seq_one_letter_code
_entity_poly.pdbx_strand_id
1 'polypeptide(L)' 'VRQLESNPIFNSGRGSALTAKGTVEMEASIMDGAKRRCGAVSGLSTVKNPVSLAR' A
#
# COMPACT_ATOMS: atom_id res chain seq x y z
N VAL A 1 -6.95 3.47 6.35
CA VAL A 1 -5.76 2.87 5.70
C VAL A 1 -4.56 3.82 5.66
N ARG A 2 -4.66 5.03 5.08
CA ARG A 2 -3.53 6.01 5.03
C ARG A 2 -2.82 6.29 6.36
N GLN A 3 -3.57 6.36 7.45
CA GLN A 3 -3.00 6.55 8.79
C GLN A 3 -2.18 5.34 9.26
N LEU A 4 -2.56 4.12 8.87
CA LEU A 4 -1.82 2.89 9.15
C LEU A 4 -0.54 2.83 8.30
N GLU A 5 -0.61 3.17 7.02
CA GLU A 5 0.57 3.26 6.13
C GLU A 5 1.59 4.32 6.56
N SER A 6 1.14 5.35 7.28
CA SER A 6 2.02 6.40 7.80
C SER A 6 2.65 6.04 9.14
N ASN A 7 2.09 5.04 9.83
CA ASN A 7 2.57 4.61 11.13
C ASN A 7 3.66 3.54 10.94
N PRO A 8 4.89 3.79 11.40
CA PRO A 8 6.03 2.91 11.16
C PRO A 8 5.94 1.54 11.87
N ILE A 9 5.00 1.37 12.82
CA ILE A 9 4.79 0.11 13.54
C ILE A 9 4.09 -0.93 12.64
N PHE A 10 3.31 -0.47 11.66
CA PHE A 10 2.57 -1.36 10.78
C PHE A 10 3.37 -1.67 9.52
N ASN A 11 3.35 -2.94 9.10
CA ASN A 11 3.94 -3.41 7.84
C ASN A 11 3.14 -2.91 6.62
N SER A 12 3.15 -1.59 6.40
CA SER A 12 2.47 -0.90 5.31
C SER A 12 3.08 0.47 5.10
N GLY A 13 3.26 0.90 3.84
CA GLY A 13 3.80 2.22 3.53
C GLY A 13 5.19 2.43 4.14
N ARG A 14 5.31 3.37 5.08
CA ARG A 14 6.57 3.72 5.72
C ARG A 14 7.14 2.61 6.61
N GLY A 15 6.29 1.75 7.19
CA GLY A 15 6.70 0.65 8.05
C GLY A 15 6.88 -0.69 7.32
N SER A 16 6.90 -0.67 5.98
CA SER A 16 6.96 -1.90 5.17
C SER A 16 8.25 -2.68 5.39
N ALA A 17 8.08 -4.00 5.49
CA ALA A 17 9.18 -4.95 5.55
C ALA A 17 10.00 -4.91 4.26
N LEU A 18 11.29 -5.23 4.39
CA LEU A 18 12.20 -5.30 3.26
C LEU A 18 12.06 -6.66 2.56
N THR A 19 12.20 -6.65 1.24
CA THR A 19 12.37 -7.85 0.43
C THR A 19 13.71 -8.51 0.74
N ALA A 20 13.94 -9.72 0.21
CA ALA A 20 15.24 -10.40 0.30
C ALA A 20 16.41 -9.58 -0.29
N LYS A 21 16.12 -8.60 -1.17
CA LYS A 21 17.10 -7.69 -1.77
C LYS A 21 17.29 -6.39 -0.96
N GLY A 22 16.64 -6.26 0.19
CA GLY A 22 16.69 -5.05 1.02
C GLY A 22 15.88 -3.87 0.48
N THR A 23 15.03 -4.09 -0.54
CA THR A 23 14.15 -3.06 -1.11
C THR A 23 12.78 -3.07 -0.45
N VAL A 24 12.05 -1.96 -0.50
CA VAL A 24 10.64 -1.90 -0.10
C VAL A 24 9.78 -2.10 -1.34
N GLU A 25 8.93 -3.11 -1.30
CA GLU A 25 7.90 -3.37 -2.32
C GLU A 25 6.54 -3.41 -1.63
N MET A 26 5.62 -2.59 -2.13
CA MET A 26 4.32 -2.36 -1.50
C MET A 26 3.18 -2.71 -2.44
N GLU A 27 2.13 -3.25 -1.85
CA GLU A 27 0.88 -3.59 -2.51
C GLU A 27 -0.29 -2.97 -1.75
N ALA A 28 -1.31 -2.51 -2.48
CA ALA A 28 -2.56 -2.06 -1.88
C ALA A 28 -3.73 -2.25 -2.84
N SER A 29 -4.90 -2.50 -2.26
CA SER A 29 -6.15 -2.59 -3.01
C SER A 29 -7.28 -1.89 -2.25
N ILE A 30 -8.29 -1.46 -3.00
CA ILE A 30 -9.52 -0.88 -2.47
C ILE A 30 -10.71 -1.34 -3.31
N MET A 31 -11.85 -1.54 -2.64
CA MET A 31 -13.10 -1.94 -3.27
C MET A 31 -14.24 -1.02 -2.81
N ASP A 32 -14.98 -0.49 -3.77
CA ASP A 32 -16.25 0.21 -3.58
C ASP A 32 -17.38 -0.81 -3.72
N GLY A 33 -17.89 -1.30 -2.58
CA GLY A 33 -18.92 -2.33 -2.53
C GLY A 33 -20.28 -1.91 -3.12
N ALA A 34 -20.58 -0.60 -3.14
CA ALA A 34 -21.84 -0.10 -3.67
C ALA A 34 -21.86 -0.13 -5.21
N LYS A 35 -20.75 0.26 -5.84
CA LYS A 35 -20.61 0.28 -7.30
C LYS A 35 -19.87 -0.94 -7.86
N ARG A 36 -19.46 -1.87 -6.99
CA ARG A 36 -18.61 -3.04 -7.30
C ARG A 36 -17.32 -2.67 -8.06
N ARG A 37 -16.79 -1.46 -7.84
CA ARG A 37 -15.52 -1.04 -8.45
C ARG A 37 -14.37 -1.48 -7.57
N CYS A 38 -13.27 -1.88 -8.17
CA CYS A 38 -12.04 -2.21 -7.46
C CYS A 38 -10.84 -1.55 -8.13
N GLY A 39 -9.81 -1.28 -7.35
CA GLY A 39 -8.51 -0.84 -7.81
C GLY A 39 -7.42 -1.47 -6.96
N ALA A 40 -6.32 -1.82 -7.60
CA ALA A 40 -5.19 -2.49 -6.96
C ALA A 40 -3.89 -2.05 -7.61
N VAL A 41 -2.83 -2.02 -6.80
CA VAL A 41 -1.48 -1.65 -7.19
C VAL A 41 -0.51 -2.61 -6.51
N SER A 42 0.53 -3.02 -7.23
CA SER A 42 1.57 -3.93 -6.74
C SER A 42 2.94 -3.48 -7.26
N GLY A 43 4.01 -3.88 -6.57
CA GLY A 43 5.38 -3.57 -6.95
C GLY A 43 5.77 -2.09 -6.80
N LEU A 44 5.09 -1.35 -5.92
CA LEU A 44 5.41 0.06 -5.70
C LEU A 44 6.58 0.20 -4.72
N SER A 45 7.55 1.04 -5.07
CA SER A 45 8.71 1.35 -4.23
C SER A 45 8.85 2.84 -3.87
N THR A 46 8.18 3.73 -4.60
CA THR A 46 8.37 5.20 -4.48
C THR A 46 7.17 5.94 -3.88
N VAL A 47 6.04 5.26 -3.65
CA VAL A 47 4.78 5.90 -3.25
C VAL A 47 4.59 5.82 -1.74
N LYS A 48 4.40 6.97 -1.09
CA LYS A 48 4.21 7.06 0.38
C LYS A 48 2.95 6.33 0.88
N ASN A 49 1.86 6.38 0.11
CA ASN A 49 0.56 5.81 0.48
C ASN A 49 -0.01 4.98 -0.69
N PRO A 50 0.38 3.70 -0.83
CA PRO A 50 -0.07 2.79 -1.88
C PRO A 50 -1.59 2.78 -2.08
N VAL A 51 -2.39 2.81 -0.99
CA VAL A 51 -3.86 2.83 -1.07
C VAL A 51 -4.42 4.07 -1.79
N SER A 52 -3.65 5.16 -1.83
CA SER A 52 -4.07 6.37 -2.55
C SER A 52 -3.91 6.23 -4.05
N LEU A 53 -2.94 5.42 -4.50
CA LEU A 53 -2.75 5.09 -5.91
C LEU A 53 -3.78 4.06 -6.39
N ALA A 54 -4.21 3.16 -5.50
CA ALA A 54 -5.21 2.14 -5.81
C ALA A 54 -6.65 2.67 -5.96
N ARG A 55 -6.92 3.93 -5.58
CA ARG A 55 -8.28 4.49 -5.48
C ARG A 55 -8.66 5.36 -6.67
#